data_AF-A0A9D0Z1T7-F1
#
_entry.id   AF-A0A9D0Z1T7-F1
#
_cell.length_a   1.000
_cell.length_b   1.000
_cell.length_c   1.000
_cell.angle_alpha   90.00
_cell.angle_beta   90.00
_cell.angle_gamma   90.00
#
_symmetry.space_group_name_H-M   'P 1'
#
loop_
_entity.id
_entity.type
_entity.pdbx_description
1 polymer ?
#
loop_
_entity_poly.entity_id
_entity_poly.type
_entity_poly.pdbx_seq_one_letter_code
_entity_poly.pdbx_strand_id
1 'polypeptide(L)'
;MILSIQIYSFCISLGFGIFLYGILTLHQKLMAKAKKIVMSISCIILFIDLALLYFLILKQINEGVIHPYFLLLVALGALIAHLAWEHLLSRITYIHCSRRH
;
A
#
# COMPACT_ATOMS: atom_id res chain seq x y z
N MET A 1 -15.91 -16.08 13.77
CA MET A 1 -15.99 -15.69 12.33
C MET A 1 -15.98 -16.97 11.51
N ILE A 2 -16.72 -17.04 10.40
CA ILE A 2 -16.67 -18.20 9.49
C ILE A 2 -15.29 -18.23 8.83
N LEU A 3 -14.65 -19.39 8.76
CA LEU A 3 -13.28 -19.55 8.24
C LEU A 3 -13.12 -18.96 6.84
N SER A 4 -14.11 -19.15 5.96
CA SER A 4 -14.10 -18.61 4.59
C SER A 4 -14.02 -17.07 4.56
N ILE A 5 -14.74 -16.39 5.46
CA ILE A 5 -14.70 -14.93 5.56
C ILE A 5 -13.30 -14.48 5.99
N GLN A 6 -12.65 -15.25 6.89
CA GLN A 6 -11.32 -14.93 7.38
C GLN A 6 -10.25 -15.04 6.29
N ILE A 7 -10.31 -16.10 5.47
CA ILE A 7 -9.42 -16.27 4.33
C ILE A 7 -9.62 -15.11 3.34
N TYR A 8 -10.86 -14.73 3.06
CA TYR A 8 -11.14 -13.60 2.17
C TYR A 8 -10.61 -12.27 2.74
N SER A 9 -10.84 -12.00 4.03
CA SER A 9 -10.28 -10.83 4.72
C SER A 9 -8.75 -10.83 4.67
N PHE A 10 -8.09 -11.99 4.78
CA PHE A 10 -6.64 -12.09 4.64
C PHE A 10 -6.15 -11.69 3.24
N CYS A 11 -6.76 -12.24 2.19
CA CYS A 11 -6.40 -11.88 0.81
C CYS A 11 -6.61 -10.38 0.54
N ILE A 12 -7.73 -9.81 1.00
CA ILE A 12 -8.02 -8.39 0.85
C ILE A 12 -7.03 -7.52 1.63
N SER A 13 -6.66 -7.91 2.85
CA SER A 13 -5.68 -7.18 3.66
C SER A 13 -4.31 -7.14 2.98
N LEU A 14 -3.85 -8.27 2.44
CA LEU A 14 -2.60 -8.35 1.70
C LEU A 14 -2.65 -7.47 0.43
N GLY A 15 -3.73 -7.58 -0.35
CA GLY A 15 -3.93 -6.75 -1.54
C GLY A 15 -4.00 -5.26 -1.23
N PHE A 16 -4.66 -4.90 -0.13
CA PHE A 16 -4.73 -3.52 0.35
C PHE A 16 -3.34 -2.98 0.72
N GLY A 17 -2.46 -3.81 1.30
CA GLY A 17 -1.06 -3.46 1.54
C GLY A 17 -0.30 -3.08 0.28
N ILE A 18 -0.47 -3.86 -0.79
CA ILE A 18 0.14 -3.56 -2.10
C ILE A 18 -0.39 -2.23 -2.66
N PHE A 19 -1.71 -2.03 -2.60
CA PHE A 19 -2.37 -0.79 -3.02
C PHE A 19 -1.87 0.42 -2.21
N LEU A 20 -1.77 0.29 -0.89
CA LEU A 20 -1.27 1.31 0.03
C LEU A 20 0.13 1.77 -0.37
N TYR A 21 1.05 0.84 -0.63
CA TYR A 21 2.40 1.18 -1.08
C TYR A 21 2.38 1.98 -2.40
N GLY A 22 1.57 1.57 -3.37
CA GLY A 22 1.43 2.26 -4.66
C GLY A 22 0.95 3.70 -4.50
N ILE A 23 -0.10 3.92 -3.71
CA ILE A 23 -0.67 5.25 -3.47
C ILE A 23 0.31 6.14 -2.70
N LEU A 24 0.98 5.63 -1.67
CA LEU A 24 1.98 6.41 -0.91
C LEU A 24 3.18 6.80 -1.80
N THR A 25 3.66 5.88 -2.63
CA THR A 25 4.74 6.15 -3.59
C THR A 25 4.34 7.21 -4.61
N LEU A 26 3.11 7.15 -5.12
CA LEU A 26 2.57 8.16 -6.03
C LEU A 26 2.46 9.52 -5.32
N HIS A 27 1.92 9.54 -4.10
CA HIS A 27 1.78 10.76 -3.31
C HIS A 27 3.12 11.46 -3.06
N GLN A 28 4.15 10.70 -2.67
CA GLN A 28 5.50 11.23 -2.48
C GLN A 28 6.07 11.83 -3.77
N LYS A 29 5.87 11.17 -4.92
CA LYS A 29 6.32 11.70 -6.22
C LYS A 29 5.58 12.98 -6.61
N LEU A 30 4.27 13.04 -6.38
CA LEU A 30 3.46 14.24 -6.66
C LEU A 30 3.85 15.42 -5.75
N MET A 31 4.20 15.14 -4.49
CA MET A 31 4.55 16.16 -3.50
C MET A 31 6.06 16.45 -3.41
N ALA A 32 6.89 15.90 -4.32
CA ALA A 32 8.35 16.02 -4.26
C ALA A 32 8.86 17.48 -4.28
N LYS A 33 8.10 18.40 -4.87
CA LYS A 33 8.43 19.85 -4.93
C LYS A 33 7.66 20.69 -3.92
N ALA A 34 6.78 20.10 -3.12
CA ALA A 34 5.97 20.82 -2.15
C ALA A 34 6.80 21.23 -0.92
N LYS A 35 6.32 22.25 -0.19
CA LYS A 35 6.91 22.61 1.11
C LYS A 35 6.74 21.45 2.09
N LYS A 36 7.73 21.22 2.97
CA LYS A 36 7.71 20.12 3.96
C LYS A 36 6.43 20.07 4.80
N ILE A 37 5.91 21.24 5.21
CA ILE A 37 4.67 21.34 5.99
C ILE A 37 3.47 20.83 5.18
N VAL A 38 3.35 21.25 3.92
CA VAL A 38 2.26 20.83 3.02
C VAL A 38 2.31 19.33 2.79
N MET A 39 3.50 18.78 2.51
CA MET A 39 3.71 17.34 2.35
C MET A 39 3.32 16.55 3.60
N SER A 40 3.66 17.05 4.80
CA SER A 40 3.32 16.36 6.05
C SER A 40 1.80 16.33 6.28
N ILE A 41 1.13 17.47 6.12
CA ILE A 41 -0.33 17.58 6.28
C ILE A 41 -1.05 16.70 5.25
N SER A 42 -0.63 16.74 3.98
CA SER A 42 -1.25 15.93 2.93
C SER A 42 -1.05 14.44 3.16
N CYS A 43 0.11 14.04 3.69
CA CYS A 43 0.39 12.65 4.06
C CYS A 43 -0.54 12.18 5.20
N ILE A 44 -0.75 12.99 6.24
CA ILE A 44 -1.66 12.67 7.35
C ILE A 44 -3.10 12.49 6.83
N ILE A 45 -3.59 13.43 6.01
CA ILE A 45 -4.93 13.35 5.41
C ILE A 45 -5.06 12.07 4.59
N LEU A 46 -4.09 11.78 3.73
CA LEU A 46 -4.08 10.57 2.91
C LEU A 46 -4.09 9.28 3.76
N PHE A 47 -3.33 9.24 4.86
CA PHE A 47 -3.34 8.10 5.77
C PHE A 47 -4.70 7.89 6.43
N ILE A 48 -5.37 8.97 6.85
CA ILE A 48 -6.72 8.91 7.43
C ILE A 48 -7.72 8.39 6.37
N ASP A 49 -7.67 8.92 5.15
CA ASP A 49 -8.55 8.50 4.06
C ASP A 49 -8.36 7.03 3.72
N LEU A 50 -7.11 6.57 3.63
CA LEU A 50 -6.79 5.17 3.36
C LEU A 50 -7.18 4.24 4.52
N ALA A 51 -6.97 4.67 5.77
CA ALA A 51 -7.45 3.92 6.93
C ALA A 51 -8.97 3.77 6.88
N LEU A 52 -9.71 4.86 6.63
CA LEU A 52 -11.17 4.84 6.54
C LEU A 52 -11.64 3.94 5.39
N LEU A 53 -11.00 4.02 4.22
CA LEU A 53 -11.27 3.14 3.09
C LEU A 53 -11.09 1.67 3.46
N TYR A 54 -10.01 1.33 4.16
CA TYR A 54 -9.76 -0.04 4.63
C TYR A 54 -10.85 -0.52 5.60
N PHE A 55 -11.25 0.33 6.55
CA PHE A 55 -12.36 0.03 7.46
C PHE A 55 -13.67 -0.21 6.71
N LEU A 56 -13.98 0.60 5.68
CA LEU A 56 -15.18 0.43 4.86
C LEU A 56 -15.17 -0.90 4.09
N ILE A 57 -14.02 -1.27 3.53
CA ILE A 57 -13.84 -2.56 2.85
C ILE A 57 -14.05 -3.71 3.85
N LEU A 58 -13.45 -3.65 5.04
CA LEU A 58 -13.68 -4.66 6.08
C LEU A 58 -15.13 -4.70 6.53
N LYS A 59 -15.80 -3.54 6.67
CA LYS A 59 -17.23 -3.48 7.02
C LYS A 59 -18.10 -4.29 6.07
N GLN A 60 -17.82 -4.26 4.77
CA GLN A 60 -18.57 -5.02 3.77
C GLN A 60 -18.29 -6.54 3.80
N ILE A 61 -17.17 -6.96 4.38
CA ILE A 61 -16.69 -8.34 4.32
C ILE A 61 -16.96 -9.08 5.62
N ASN A 62 -16.62 -8.46 6.75
CA ASN A 62 -16.57 -9.08 8.05
C ASN A 62 -17.23 -8.22 9.15
N GLU A 63 -18.15 -7.34 8.76
CA GLU A 63 -18.84 -6.41 9.65
C GLU A 63 -17.89 -5.40 10.35
N GLY A 64 -16.69 -5.21 9.82
CA GLY A 64 -15.74 -4.18 10.27
C GLY A 64 -14.87 -4.63 11.43
N VAL A 65 -14.81 -5.94 11.68
CA VAL A 65 -13.96 -6.52 12.72
C VAL A 65 -12.50 -6.45 12.28
N ILE A 66 -11.69 -5.69 13.01
CA ILE A 66 -10.24 -5.65 12.81
C ILE A 66 -9.58 -6.75 13.64
N HIS A 67 -8.83 -7.60 12.96
CA HIS A 67 -7.92 -8.54 13.60
C HIS A 67 -6.46 -8.06 13.44
N PRO A 68 -5.59 -8.22 14.47
CA PRO A 68 -4.18 -7.83 14.39
C PRO A 68 -3.42 -8.46 13.21
N TYR A 69 -3.76 -9.71 12.86
CA TYR A 69 -3.17 -10.41 11.72
C TYR A 69 -3.48 -9.74 10.37
N PHE A 70 -4.61 -9.05 10.25
CA PHE A 70 -4.94 -8.31 9.04
C PHE A 70 -4.00 -7.13 8.86
N LEU A 71 -3.67 -6.42 9.94
CA LEU A 71 -2.70 -5.33 9.90
C LEU A 71 -1.29 -5.83 9.53
N LEU A 72 -0.89 -7.00 10.04
CA LEU A 72 0.37 -7.65 9.64
C LEU A 72 0.39 -7.97 8.14
N LEU A 73 -0.75 -8.41 7.58
CA LEU A 73 -0.85 -8.68 6.14
C LEU A 73 -0.85 -7.42 5.29
N VAL A 74 -1.44 -6.32 5.76
CA VAL A 74 -1.30 -5.01 5.11
C VAL A 74 0.17 -4.60 5.07
N ALA A 75 0.90 -4.74 6.18
CA ALA A 75 2.34 -4.46 6.22
C ALA A 75 3.14 -5.40 5.29
N LEU A 76 2.82 -6.69 5.28
CA LEU A 76 3.46 -7.68 4.41
C LEU A 76 3.20 -7.39 2.93
N GLY A 77 1.97 -7.05 2.55
CA GLY A 77 1.62 -6.66 1.20
C GLY A 77 2.38 -5.42 0.73
N ALA A 78 2.53 -4.42 1.60
CA ALA A 78 3.33 -3.25 1.31
C ALA A 78 4.83 -3.59 1.13
N LEU A 79 5.38 -4.49 1.96
CA LEU A 79 6.76 -4.97 1.84
C LEU A 79 6.98 -5.73 0.52
N ILE A 80 6.06 -6.63 0.15
CA ILE A 80 6.11 -7.36 -1.12
C ILE A 80 6.11 -6.37 -2.30
N ALA A 81 5.24 -5.36 -2.25
CA ALA A 81 5.17 -4.34 -3.29
C ALA A 81 6.48 -3.52 -3.39
N HIS A 82 7.08 -3.16 -2.26
CA HIS A 82 8.38 -2.49 -2.23
C HIS A 82 9.49 -3.33 -2.87
N LEU A 83 9.62 -4.59 -2.47
CA LEU A 83 10.64 -5.49 -3.02
C LEU A 83 10.44 -5.72 -4.54
N ALA A 84 9.18 -5.88 -4.97
CA ALA A 84 8.86 -6.01 -6.39
C ALA A 84 9.21 -4.74 -7.18
N TRP A 85 8.95 -3.56 -6.61
CA TRP A 85 9.26 -2.28 -7.25
C TRP A 85 10.76 -2.06 -7.41
N GLU A 86 11.56 -2.34 -6.37
CA GLU A 86 13.03 -2.30 -6.43
C GLU A 86 13.58 -3.26 -7.50
N HIS A 87 13.05 -4.49 -7.55
CA HIS A 87 13.47 -5.46 -8.55
C HIS A 87 13.12 -4.98 -9.98
N LEU A 88 11.94 -4.39 -10.18
CA LEU A 88 11.53 -3.84 -11.47
C LEU A 88 12.42 -2.65 -11.91
N LEU A 89 12.71 -1.72 -11.00
CA LEU A 89 13.59 -0.57 -11.28
C LEU A 89 15.01 -0.99 -11.63
N SER A 90 15.55 -2.01 -10.95
CA SER A 90 16.90 -2.54 -11.24
C SER A 90 17.00 -3.04 -12.68
N ARG A 91 15.95 -3.71 -13.18
CA ARG A 91 15.88 -4.22 -14.56
C ARG A 91 15.77 -3.09 -15.57
N ILE A 92 14.95 -2.08 -15.31
CA ILE A 92 14.81 -0.93 -16.23
C ILE A 92 16.12 -0.14 -16.34
N THR A 93 16.80 0.10 -15.21
CA THR A 93 18.06 0.84 -15.17
C THR A 93 19.18 0.10 -15.90
N TYR A 94 19.24 -1.23 -15.74
CA TYR A 94 20.16 -2.09 -16.49
C TYR A 94 19.94 -1.98 -18.01
N ILE A 95 18.68 -2.05 -18.48
CA ILE A 95 18.34 -1.93 -19.91
C ILE A 95 18.72 -0.55 -20.45
N HIS A 96 18.50 0.53 -19.69
CA HIS A 96 18.86 1.88 -20.12
C HIS A 96 20.37 2.10 -20.19
N CYS A 97 21.14 1.50 -19.29
CA CYS A 97 22.61 1.55 -19.31
C CYS A 97 23.18 0.73 -20.49
N SER A 98 22.59 -0.44 -20.77
CA SER A 98 22.97 -1.30 -21.91
C SER A 98 22.67 -0.69 -23.27
N ARG A 99 21.72 0.24 -23.39
CA ARG A 99 21.39 0.95 -24.65
C ARG A 99 22.25 2.20 -24.91
N ARG A 100 23.16 2.58 -24.00
CA ARG A 100 24.07 3.74 -24.16
C ARG A 100 25.49 3.38 -24.60
N HIS A 101 25.79 2.09 -24.75
CA HIS A 101 27.02 1.58 -25.36
C HIS A 101 26.71 1.07 -26.76
#